data_AF-A0A9D7RDH0-F1
#
_entry.id   AF-A0A9D7RDH0-F1
#
_cell.length_a   1.000
_cell.length_b   1.000
_cell.length_c   1.000
_cell.angle_alpha   90.00
_cell.angle_beta   90.00
_cell.angle_gamma   90.00
#
_symmetry.space_group_name_H-M   'P 1'
#
loop_
_entity.id
_entity.type
_entity.pdbx_description
1 polymer ?
#
loop_
_entity_poly.entity_id
_entity_poly.type
_entity_poly.pdbx_seq_one_letter_code
_entity_poly.pdbx_strand_id
1 'polypeptide(L)'
;MAFPKRGTRKITVEGIVYSYFVSQHEPYVTVYVQKVEGKCALLIGYFDLQTITPHIIRQVIEMGIADGWQESDVSGEFRMGYLDDRIDKTR
;
A
#
# COMPACT_ATOMS: atom_id res chain seq x y z
N MET A 1 -13.29 -5.85 -2.65
CA MET A 1 -12.61 -6.14 -3.94
C MET A 1 -11.72 -7.37 -3.77
N ALA A 2 -11.50 -8.18 -4.81
CA ALA A 2 -10.53 -9.28 -4.77
C ALA A 2 -9.14 -8.77 -5.20
N PHE A 3 -8.10 -9.05 -4.41
CA PHE A 3 -6.73 -8.65 -4.72
C PHE A 3 -6.25 -9.38 -5.99
N PRO A 4 -5.84 -8.65 -7.05
CA PRO A 4 -5.50 -9.26 -8.33
C PRO A 4 -4.24 -10.12 -8.21
N LYS A 5 -4.22 -11.30 -8.82
CA LYS A 5 -3.00 -12.15 -8.86
C LYS A 5 -1.99 -11.70 -9.92
N ARG A 6 -2.41 -10.92 -10.92
CA ARG A 6 -1.59 -10.49 -12.07
C ARG A 6 -1.25 -9.01 -11.92
N GLY A 7 0.02 -8.66 -12.14
CA GLY A 7 0.51 -7.27 -11.99
C GLY A 7 0.90 -6.88 -10.55
N THR A 8 0.77 -7.81 -9.60
CA THR A 8 1.26 -7.61 -8.23
C THR A 8 2.77 -7.75 -8.15
N ARG A 9 3.37 -6.90 -7.33
CA ARG A 9 4.79 -6.89 -7.03
C ARG A 9 4.99 -7.18 -5.55
N LYS A 10 6.13 -7.76 -5.19
CA LYS A 10 6.49 -8.01 -3.79
C LYS A 10 7.52 -7.00 -3.31
N ILE A 11 7.45 -6.67 -2.03
CA ILE A 11 8.45 -5.85 -1.34
C ILE A 11 8.63 -6.38 0.08
N THR A 12 9.86 -6.33 0.57
CA THR A 12 10.18 -6.65 1.96
C THR A 12 10.39 -5.35 2.73
N VAL A 13 9.65 -5.20 3.83
CA VAL A 13 9.72 -4.07 4.76
C VAL A 13 9.83 -4.66 6.16
N GLU A 14 10.87 -4.27 6.90
CA GLU A 14 11.15 -4.78 8.27
C GLU A 14 11.12 -6.32 8.39
N GLY A 15 11.61 -7.03 7.37
CA GLY A 15 11.65 -8.50 7.35
C GLY A 15 10.31 -9.18 7.00
N ILE A 16 9.23 -8.42 6.84
CA ILE A 16 7.91 -8.92 6.44
C ILE A 16 7.73 -8.73 4.94
N VAL A 17 7.20 -9.76 4.27
CA VAL A 17 6.93 -9.71 2.82
C VAL A 17 5.51 -9.25 2.56
N TYR A 18 5.40 -8.17 1.78
CA TYR A 18 4.16 -7.58 1.33
C TYR A 18 3.99 -7.76 -0.17
N SER A 19 2.74 -7.89 -0.60
CA SER A 19 2.34 -7.82 -2.00
C SER A 19 1.59 -6.52 -2.23
N TYR A 20 1.93 -5.80 -3.29
CA TYR A 20 1.27 -4.57 -3.66
C TYR A 20 0.86 -4.56 -5.14
N PHE A 21 -0.20 -3.81 -5.45
CA PHE A 21 -0.52 -3.43 -6.82
C PHE A 21 -0.89 -1.96 -6.88
N VAL A 22 -0.66 -1.39 -8.06
CA VAL A 22 -0.91 0.02 -8.35
C VAL A 22 -1.98 0.05 -9.43
N SER A 23 -3.12 0.67 -9.14
CA SER A 23 -4.21 0.88 -10.09
C SER A 23 -4.21 2.33 -10.53
N GLN A 24 -4.00 2.57 -11.82
CA GLN A 24 -4.08 3.92 -12.38
C GLN A 24 -5.55 4.23 -12.73
N HIS A 25 -6.09 5.30 -12.13
CA HIS A 25 -7.45 5.78 -12.35
C HIS A 25 -7.42 7.30 -12.52
N GLU A 26 -7.32 7.82 -13.74
CA GLU A 26 -7.31 9.27 -13.94
C GLU A 26 -8.46 9.97 -13.16
N PRO A 27 -8.17 10.98 -12.31
CA PRO A 27 -6.91 11.73 -12.20
C PRO A 27 -5.87 11.19 -11.18
N TYR A 28 -6.16 10.12 -10.44
CA TYR A 28 -5.32 9.62 -9.34
C TYR A 28 -4.79 8.19 -9.56
N VAL A 29 -3.91 7.77 -8.67
CA VAL A 29 -3.35 6.43 -8.61
C VAL A 29 -3.67 5.84 -7.25
N THR A 30 -4.25 4.66 -7.24
CA THR A 30 -4.56 3.93 -6.01
C THR A 30 -3.54 2.84 -5.79
N VAL A 31 -2.91 2.84 -4.62
CA VAL A 31 -2.00 1.80 -4.16
C VAL A 31 -2.76 0.89 -3.22
N TYR A 32 -2.56 -0.41 -3.41
CA TYR A 32 -3.13 -1.45 -2.57
C TYR A 32 -2.02 -2.35 -2.07
N VAL A 33 -1.99 -2.62 -0.77
CA VAL A 33 -0.97 -3.46 -0.13
C VAL A 33 -1.62 -4.49 0.78
N GLN A 34 -1.13 -5.73 0.70
CA GLN A 34 -1.50 -6.80 1.62
C GLN A 34 -0.26 -7.57 2.09
N LYS A 35 -0.33 -8.17 3.27
CA LYS A 35 0.69 -9.14 3.70
C LYS A 35 0.60 -10.41 2.85
N VAL A 36 1.75 -11.03 2.57
CA VAL A 36 1.80 -12.33 1.87
C VAL A 36 1.49 -13.49 2.82
N GLU A 37 1.97 -13.39 4.06
CA GLU A 37 1.73 -14.36 5.13
C GLU A 37 0.99 -13.69 6.29
N GLY A 38 0.03 -14.39 6.88
CA GLY A 38 -0.88 -13.84 7.88
C GLY A 38 -2.14 -13.21 7.26
N LYS A 39 -2.97 -12.59 8.12
CA LYS A 39 -4.16 -11.84 7.72
C LYS A 39 -4.07 -10.42 8.25
N CYS A 40 -4.36 -9.46 7.39
CA CYS A 40 -4.42 -8.03 7.71
C CYS A 40 -5.42 -7.38 6.75
N ALA A 41 -5.92 -6.20 7.10
CA ALA A 41 -6.78 -5.44 6.20
C ALA A 41 -6.00 -5.07 4.94
N LEU A 42 -6.72 -4.85 3.83
CA LEU A 42 -6.13 -4.32 2.62
C LEU A 42 -5.77 -2.85 2.87
N LEU A 43 -4.48 -2.51 2.86
CA LEU A 43 -4.03 -1.13 2.98
C LEU A 43 -4.23 -0.41 1.65
N ILE A 44 -4.91 0.74 1.68
CA ILE A 44 -5.27 1.51 0.48
C ILE A 44 -4.81 2.95 0.65
N GLY A 45 -4.04 3.47 -0.31
CA GLY A 45 -3.61 4.87 -0.37
C GLY A 45 -3.85 5.48 -1.75
N TYR A 46 -4.09 6.79 -1.80
CA TYR A 46 -4.33 7.54 -3.03
C TYR A 46 -3.19 8.52 -3.29
N PHE A 47 -2.87 8.72 -4.57
CA PHE A 47 -1.84 9.64 -5.03
C PHE A 47 -2.29 10.40 -6.28
N ASP A 48 -2.02 11.69 -6.37
CA ASP A 48 -2.10 12.46 -7.63
C ASP A 48 -0.89 12.17 -8.55
N LEU A 49 0.17 11.57 -8.00
CA LEU A 49 1.34 11.12 -8.74
C LEU A 49 1.02 9.99 -9.73
N GLN A 50 1.48 10.17 -10.97
CA GLN A 50 1.33 9.13 -12.00
C GLN A 50 2.31 7.95 -11.84
N THR A 51 3.45 8.16 -11.15
CA THR A 51 4.50 7.15 -11.01
C THR A 51 4.71 6.74 -9.56
N ILE A 52 4.37 5.49 -9.24
CA ILE A 52 4.60 4.89 -7.93
C ILE A 52 5.85 4.03 -7.95
N THR A 53 6.84 4.38 -7.14
CA THR A 53 8.10 3.66 -7.00
C THR A 53 8.08 2.71 -5.79
N PRO A 54 8.95 1.69 -5.73
CA PRO A 54 9.06 0.83 -4.55
C PRO A 54 9.42 1.60 -3.26
N HIS A 55 10.07 2.76 -3.37
CA HIS A 55 10.38 3.62 -2.23
C HIS A 55 9.11 4.23 -1.62
N ILE A 56 8.20 4.73 -2.47
CA ILE A 56 6.89 5.22 -2.04
C ILE A 56 6.09 4.10 -1.37
N ILE A 57 6.09 2.89 -1.97
CA ILE A 57 5.38 1.74 -1.38
C ILE A 57 5.91 1.40 0.02
N ARG A 58 7.23 1.46 0.23
CA ARG A 58 7.82 1.24 1.56
C ARG A 58 7.28 2.26 2.57
N GLN A 59 7.30 3.55 2.22
CA GLN A 59 6.79 4.60 3.10
C GLN A 59 5.30 4.41 3.43
N VAL A 60 4.49 4.00 2.44
CA VAL A 60 3.06 3.69 2.66
C VAL A 60 2.88 2.57 3.69
N ILE A 61 3.69 1.51 3.61
CA ILE A 61 3.66 0.40 4.56
C ILE A 61 4.07 0.87 5.96
N GLU A 62 5.17 1.60 6.07
CA GLU A 62 5.69 2.12 7.33
C GLU A 62 4.68 3.06 8.01
N MET A 63 4.09 3.98 7.24
CA MET A 63 3.02 4.86 7.73
C MET A 63 1.76 4.08 8.13
N GLY A 64 1.35 3.08 7.33
CA GLY A 64 0.21 2.25 7.68
C GLY A 64 0.41 1.58 9.03
N ILE A 65 1.57 0.96 9.25
CA ILE A 65 1.92 0.32 10.53
C ILE A 65 1.90 1.34 11.67
N ALA A 66 2.47 2.53 11.47
CA ALA A 66 2.46 3.61 12.47
C ALA A 66 1.04 4.11 12.80
N ASP A 67 0.14 4.14 11.81
CA ASP A 67 -1.26 4.53 11.96
C ASP A 67 -2.13 3.37 12.53
N GLY A 68 -1.55 2.20 12.82
CA GLY A 68 -2.21 1.06 13.45
C GLY A 68 -2.65 -0.05 12.50
N TRP A 69 -2.19 -0.07 11.25
CA TRP A 69 -2.42 -1.18 10.32
C TRP A 69 -1.66 -2.42 10.77
N GLN A 70 -2.37 -3.34 11.43
CA GLN A 70 -1.81 -4.54 12.05
C GLN A 70 -2.75 -5.75 11.95
N GLU A 71 -2.26 -6.92 12.38
CA GLU A 71 -2.90 -8.23 12.16
C GLU A 71 -4.29 -8.41 12.81
N SER A 72 -4.67 -7.54 13.75
CA SER A 72 -5.99 -7.55 14.37
C SER A 72 -7.12 -7.11 13.44
N ASP A 73 -6.80 -6.42 12.33
CA ASP A 73 -7.77 -6.04 11.30
C ASP A 73 -7.93 -7.17 10.28
N VAL A 74 -8.52 -8.29 10.73
CA VAL A 74 -8.52 -9.55 9.97
C VAL A 74 -9.40 -9.53 8.71
N SER A 75 -10.23 -8.50 8.55
CA SER A 75 -11.13 -8.33 7.41
C SER A 75 -11.48 -6.86 7.18
N GLY A 76 -11.20 -6.35 5.98
CA GLY A 76 -11.61 -5.01 5.60
C GLY A 76 -10.57 -4.27 4.77
N GLU A 77 -10.72 -2.95 4.78
CA GLU A 77 -9.84 -2.00 4.10
C GLU A 77 -9.33 -0.99 5.13
N PHE A 78 -8.02 -0.79 5.17
CA PHE A 78 -7.39 0.27 5.94
C PHE A 78 -7.08 1.41 4.97
N ARG A 79 -7.93 2.44 4.95
CA ARG A 79 -7.83 3.54 3.98
C ARG A 79 -7.03 4.68 4.59
N MET A 80 -5.87 4.95 4.00
CA MET A 80 -4.94 6.01 4.41
C MET A 80 -5.32 7.40 3.87
N GLY A 81 -6.22 7.46 2.88
CA GLY A 81 -6.53 8.71 2.18
C GLY A 81 -5.44 9.13 1.20
N TYR A 82 -5.43 10.43 0.85
CA TYR A 82 -4.42 11.02 -0.03
C TYR A 82 -3.09 11.15 0.72
N LEU A 83 -2.01 10.67 0.11
CA LEU A 83 -0.71 10.59 0.76
C LEU A 83 0.34 11.48 0.14
N ASP A 84 0.02 12.26 -0.90
CA ASP A 84 0.95 13.13 -1.62
C ASP A 84 1.80 14.04 -0.71
N ASP A 85 1.23 14.64 0.32
CA ASP A 85 1.94 15.54 1.24
C ASP A 85 2.65 14.81 2.39
N ARG A 86 2.45 13.50 2.51
CA ARG A 86 2.99 12.65 3.60
C ARG A 86 4.14 11.75 3.15
N ILE A 87 4.45 11.71 1.85
CA ILE A 87 5.52 10.89 1.29
C ILE A 87 6.66 11.73 0.75
N ASP A 88 7.88 11.24 0.91
CA ASP A 88 9.01 11.71 0.14
C ASP A 88 8.95 11.13 -1.28
N LYS A 89 8.80 12.02 -2.27
CA LYS A 89 8.67 11.67 -3.70
C LYS A 89 10.02 11.56 -4.40
N THR A 90 11.07 12.05 -3.76
CA THR A 90 12.43 12.20 -4.26
C THR A 90 13.27 11.00 -3.82
N ARG A 91 13.29 9.97 -4.65
CA ARG A 91 14.26 8.89 -4.48
C ARG A 91 15.59 9.23 -5.14
#